data_AF-A0A7S2PV11-F1
#
_entry.id   AF-A0A7S2PV11-F1
#
_cell.length_a   1.000
_cell.length_b   1.000
_cell.length_c   1.000
_cell.angle_alpha   90.00
_cell.angle_beta   90.00
_cell.angle_gamma   90.00
#
_symmetry.space_group_name_H-M   'P 1'
#
loop_
_entity.id
_entity.type
_entity.pdbx_description
1 polymer ?
#
loop_
_entity_poly.entity_id
_entity_poly.type
_entity_poly.pdbx_seq_one_letter_code
_entity_poly.pdbx_strand_id
1 'polypeptide(L)'
;KMTTANNSTTPATAGGSKASLQPIKSTEENHFGVLLLIVGTIKIIFGLLFGIVFLVIFLLVTITGIGPLIEYCQSKRDKKEALNHDVILQAHPEMFLLDVPGDINKASGGMAYRVMVRLTKPTSDDDTNNANNLPPVIFPGGLASNLMTMSRHQDELTKQHGCTVVNFDRLGVGLSDPYPTNFNRQPPSAADVAREMNFVMSHCESVLQTTKKWICVGGSMGANVATAFMTLYPNRIGG
;
A
#
# COMPACT_ATOMS: atom_id res chain seq x y z
N LYS A 1 40.72 -7.12 -27.02
CA LYS A 1 41.07 -6.31 -28.21
C LYS A 1 41.16 -4.87 -27.74
N MET A 2 42.35 -4.31 -27.59
CA MET A 2 43.27 -3.86 -28.64
C MET A 2 43.10 -2.34 -28.83
N THR A 3 44.17 -1.69 -28.37
CA THR A 3 44.66 -0.31 -28.47
C THR A 3 44.57 0.28 -29.87
N THR A 4 44.27 1.59 -29.95
CA THR A 4 44.92 2.61 -30.80
C THR A 4 44.38 3.98 -30.35
N ALA A 5 45.14 4.86 -29.67
CA ALA A 5 46.32 5.60 -30.08
C ALA A 5 46.13 6.39 -31.39
N ASN A 6 46.14 7.72 -31.30
CA ASN A 6 46.86 8.52 -32.29
C ASN A 6 47.37 9.84 -31.71
N ASN A 7 48.67 10.02 -31.88
CA ASN A 7 49.49 11.17 -31.57
C ASN A 7 49.42 12.21 -32.70
N SER A 8 49.65 13.48 -32.36
CA SER A 8 50.30 14.43 -33.29
C SER A 8 51.08 15.53 -32.54
N THR A 9 52.36 15.23 -32.35
CA THR A 9 53.61 16.02 -32.48
C THR A 9 53.64 17.56 -32.71
N THR A 10 54.37 18.23 -31.78
CA THR A 10 55.42 19.31 -31.89
C THR A 10 55.06 20.73 -32.42
N PRO A 11 55.80 21.83 -32.12
CA PRO A 11 57.15 21.92 -31.52
C PRO A 11 57.39 23.00 -30.44
N ALA A 12 58.63 23.01 -29.97
CA ALA A 12 59.24 23.80 -28.90
C ALA A 12 59.16 25.33 -29.06
N THR A 13 59.16 26.02 -27.92
CA THR A 13 59.73 27.37 -27.82
C THR A 13 60.39 27.54 -26.46
N ALA A 14 61.68 27.83 -26.50
CA ALA A 14 62.50 28.23 -25.37
C ALA A 14 62.08 29.62 -24.88
N GLY A 15 62.31 29.89 -23.59
CA GLY A 15 62.57 31.25 -23.14
C GLY A 15 61.78 31.69 -21.91
N GLY A 16 62.53 32.01 -20.86
CA GLY A 16 62.12 33.03 -19.92
C GLY A 16 61.68 32.51 -18.56
N SER A 17 62.63 32.48 -17.63
CA SER A 17 62.37 32.65 -16.20
C SER A 17 61.59 33.95 -15.99
N LYS A 18 60.25 33.87 -15.95
CA LYS A 18 59.39 34.95 -15.42
C LYS A 18 59.09 34.61 -13.97
N ALA A 19 59.51 35.50 -13.07
CA ALA A 19 59.13 35.50 -11.68
C ALA A 19 57.60 35.37 -11.58
N SER A 20 57.16 34.25 -11.00
CA SER A 20 55.75 34.00 -10.68
C SER A 20 55.39 34.93 -9.52
N LEU A 21 54.87 36.11 -9.86
CA LEU A 21 54.09 36.93 -8.94
C LEU A 21 52.88 36.08 -8.56
N GLN A 22 52.91 35.50 -7.36
CA GLN A 22 51.72 34.89 -6.78
C GLN A 22 50.61 35.94 -6.80
N PRO A 23 49.41 35.63 -7.32
CA PRO A 23 48.29 36.54 -7.23
C PRO A 23 48.07 36.83 -5.75
N ILE A 24 48.21 38.10 -5.36
CA ILE A 24 47.77 38.60 -4.06
C ILE A 24 46.28 38.28 -4.02
N LYS A 25 45.91 37.22 -3.29
CA LYS A 25 44.51 36.89 -3.01
C LYS A 25 43.88 38.14 -2.44
N SER A 26 43.02 38.78 -3.23
CA SER A 26 42.41 40.04 -2.89
C SER A 26 41.61 39.87 -1.61
N THR A 27 41.68 40.87 -0.74
CA THR A 27 40.99 40.98 0.55
C THR A 27 39.47 40.71 0.44
N GLU A 28 38.89 40.80 -0.76
CA GLU A 28 37.50 40.47 -1.08
C GLU A 28 37.11 39.00 -0.81
N GLU A 29 38.02 38.03 -1.01
CA GLU A 29 37.71 36.61 -0.71
C GLU A 29 37.46 36.37 0.79
N ASN A 30 38.11 37.15 1.66
CA ASN A 30 37.95 37.04 3.10
C ASN A 30 36.61 37.63 3.58
N HIS A 31 36.11 38.69 2.95
CA HIS A 31 34.81 39.29 3.30
C HIS A 31 33.64 38.38 2.93
N PHE A 32 33.73 37.65 1.81
CA PHE A 32 32.69 36.70 1.39
C PHE A 32 32.62 35.49 2.34
N GLY A 33 33.77 34.98 2.78
CA GLY A 33 33.83 33.89 3.77
C GLY A 33 33.21 34.27 5.13
N VAL A 34 33.48 35.50 5.60
CA VAL A 34 32.90 36.02 6.85
C VAL A 34 31.38 36.20 6.74
N LEU A 35 30.89 36.71 5.61
CA LEU A 35 29.45 36.88 5.38
C LEU A 35 28.71 35.53 5.37
N LEU A 36 29.26 34.51 4.71
CA LEU A 36 28.68 33.16 4.71
C LEU A 36 28.62 32.55 6.12
N LEU A 37 29.65 32.77 6.94
CA LEU A 37 29.69 32.28 8.32
C LEU A 37 28.62 32.97 9.18
N ILE A 38 28.45 34.29 9.03
CA ILE A 38 27.39 35.04 9.72
C ILE A 38 26.00 34.54 9.31
N VAL A 39 25.73 34.42 8.01
CA VAL A 39 24.43 33.91 7.51
C VAL A 39 24.17 32.48 7.97
N GLY A 40 25.19 31.61 7.95
CA GLY A 40 25.11 30.25 8.46
C GLY A 40 24.77 30.21 9.95
N THR A 41 25.42 31.05 10.75
CA THR A 41 25.17 31.15 12.20
C THR A 41 23.75 31.62 12.49
N ILE A 42 23.27 32.64 11.78
CA ILE A 42 21.89 33.13 11.91
C ILE A 42 20.88 32.02 11.61
N LYS A 43 21.07 31.26 10.53
CA LYS A 43 20.20 30.13 10.18
C LYS A 43 20.17 29.05 11.26
N ILE A 44 21.32 28.74 11.87
CA ILE A 44 21.40 27.76 12.98
C ILE A 44 20.62 28.26 14.19
N ILE A 45 20.77 29.54 14.56
CA ILE A 45 20.03 30.14 15.69
C ILE A 45 18.53 30.07 15.43
N PHE A 46 18.07 30.47 14.24
CA PHE A 46 16.65 30.37 13.88
C PHE A 46 16.14 28.92 13.87
N GLY A 47 16.92 27.98 13.33
CA GLY A 47 16.58 26.56 13.33
C GLY A 47 16.48 25.98 14.74
N LEU A 48 17.38 26.36 15.64
CA LEU A 48 17.37 25.95 17.04
C LEU A 48 16.14 26.51 17.77
N LEU A 49 15.84 27.81 17.60
CA LEU A 49 14.67 28.45 18.17
C LEU A 49 13.38 27.77 17.69
N PHE A 50 13.27 27.51 16.37
CA PHE A 50 12.12 26.80 15.81
C PHE A 50 12.01 25.38 16.37
N GLY A 51 13.13 24.65 16.48
CA GLY A 51 13.17 23.32 17.07
C GLY A 51 12.71 23.28 18.53
N ILE A 52 13.12 24.26 19.34
CA ILE A 52 12.69 24.38 20.74
C ILE A 52 11.19 24.68 20.81
N VAL A 53 10.70 25.65 20.03
CA VAL A 53 9.26 25.98 19.99
C VAL A 53 8.43 24.78 19.55
N PHE A 54 8.85 24.08 18.50
CA PHE A 54 8.20 22.86 18.04
C PHE A 54 8.18 21.78 19.12
N LEU A 55 9.31 21.55 19.80
CA LEU A 55 9.42 20.56 20.87
C LEU A 55 8.48 20.90 22.05
N VAL A 56 8.42 22.18 22.45
CA VAL A 56 7.51 22.63 23.52
C VAL A 56 6.05 22.41 23.13
N ILE A 57 5.65 22.80 21.91
CA ILE A 57 4.28 22.59 21.42
C ILE A 57 3.96 21.08 21.35
N PHE A 58 4.88 20.28 20.81
CA PHE A 58 4.72 18.84 20.70
C PHE A 58 4.53 18.20 22.08
N LEU A 59 5.42 18.51 23.04
CA LEU A 59 5.31 18.01 24.41
C LEU A 59 4.03 18.47 25.09
N LEU A 60 3.62 19.73 24.91
CA LEU A 60 2.34 20.21 25.44
C LEU A 60 1.17 19.41 24.85
N VAL A 61 1.10 19.21 23.53
CA VAL A 61 0.03 18.44 22.88
C VAL A 61 0.01 16.98 23.35
N THR A 62 1.18 16.36 23.50
CA THR A 62 1.31 14.97 23.96
C THR A 62 0.96 14.81 25.45
N ILE A 63 1.51 15.65 26.32
CA ILE A 63 1.32 15.54 27.78
C ILE A 63 -0.08 15.98 28.21
N THR A 64 -0.64 17.02 27.60
CA THR A 64 -2.00 17.50 27.95
C THR A 64 -3.11 16.55 27.50
N GLY A 65 -2.78 15.52 26.71
CA GLY A 65 -3.76 14.57 26.20
C GLY A 65 -4.69 15.15 25.12
N ILE A 66 -4.45 16.39 24.67
CA ILE A 66 -5.24 17.02 23.59
C ILE A 66 -5.11 16.21 22.30
N GLY A 67 -3.90 15.73 21.98
CA GLY A 67 -3.68 14.84 20.82
C GLY A 67 -4.55 13.58 20.88
N PRO A 68 -4.43 12.75 21.93
CA PRO A 68 -5.30 11.60 22.15
C PRO A 68 -6.80 11.91 22.16
N LEU A 69 -7.22 13.06 22.68
CA LEU A 69 -8.62 13.47 22.68
C LEU A 69 -9.12 13.80 21.27
N ILE A 70 -8.32 14.51 20.47
CA ILE A 70 -8.64 14.79 19.06
C ILE A 70 -8.75 13.48 18.28
N GLU A 71 -7.79 12.57 18.47
CA GLU A 71 -7.80 11.25 17.83
C GLU A 71 -9.03 10.42 18.25
N TYR A 72 -9.39 10.44 19.53
CA TYR A 72 -10.59 9.77 20.03
C TYR A 72 -11.87 10.35 19.39
N CYS A 73 -11.98 11.68 19.33
CA CYS A 73 -13.13 12.35 18.70
C CYS A 73 -13.21 12.06 17.20
N GLN A 74 -12.07 12.08 16.49
CA GLN A 74 -11.98 11.72 15.08
C GLN A 74 -12.36 10.26 14.86
N SER A 75 -11.78 9.32 15.61
CA SER A 75 -12.12 7.89 15.53
C SER A 75 -13.61 7.63 15.79
N LYS A 76 -14.23 8.34 16.73
CA LYS A 76 -15.66 8.21 17.01
C LYS A 76 -16.53 8.75 15.87
N ARG A 77 -16.13 9.87 15.25
CA ARG A 77 -16.81 10.41 14.07
C ARG A 77 -16.65 9.46 12.87
N ASP A 78 -15.43 8.99 12.63
CA ASP A 78 -15.12 8.09 11.51
C ASP A 78 -15.89 6.77 11.64
N LYS A 79 -16.01 6.22 12.86
CA LYS A 79 -16.88 5.06 13.13
C LYS A 79 -18.35 5.29 12.77
N LYS A 80 -18.84 6.53 12.93
CA LYS A 80 -20.25 6.86 12.69
C LYS A 80 -20.53 7.19 11.22
N GLU A 81 -19.60 7.85 10.56
CA GLU A 81 -19.77 8.42 9.23
C GLU A 81 -18.99 7.65 8.16
N ALA A 82 -17.67 7.53 8.33
CA ALA A 82 -16.77 7.02 7.29
C ALA A 82 -16.65 5.48 7.25
N LEU A 83 -16.86 4.81 8.38
CA LEU A 83 -16.75 3.35 8.53
C LEU A 83 -18.12 2.68 8.69
N ASN A 84 -19.21 3.43 8.46
CA ASN A 84 -20.55 2.87 8.50
C ASN A 84 -20.78 2.03 7.22
N HIS A 85 -21.05 0.74 7.41
CA HIS A 85 -21.25 -0.20 6.30
C HIS A 85 -22.36 0.25 5.35
N ASP A 86 -23.47 0.76 5.87
CA ASP A 86 -24.60 1.15 5.02
C ASP A 86 -24.24 2.32 4.10
N VAL A 87 -23.48 3.29 4.62
CA VAL A 87 -23.00 4.43 3.84
C VAL A 87 -22.00 3.99 2.78
N ILE A 88 -21.07 3.10 3.14
CA ILE A 88 -20.07 2.55 2.21
C ILE A 88 -20.74 1.75 1.10
N LEU A 89 -21.66 0.85 1.45
CA LEU A 89 -22.38 0.00 0.49
C LEU A 89 -23.28 0.82 -0.45
N GLN A 90 -23.85 1.95 0.03
CA GLN A 90 -24.58 2.88 -0.83
C GLN A 90 -23.67 3.63 -1.81
N ALA A 91 -22.47 4.02 -1.36
CA ALA A 91 -21.50 4.74 -2.20
C ALA A 91 -20.76 3.84 -3.20
N HIS A 92 -20.62 2.55 -2.89
CA HIS A 92 -19.84 1.58 -3.66
C HIS A 92 -20.69 0.36 -4.03
N PRO A 93 -21.45 0.40 -5.15
CA PRO A 93 -22.31 -0.69 -5.57
C PRO A 93 -21.53 -1.97 -5.94
N GLU A 94 -20.23 -1.87 -6.14
CA GLU A 94 -19.35 -3.02 -6.35
C GLU A 94 -18.99 -3.76 -5.05
N MET A 95 -19.35 -3.22 -3.88
CA MET A 95 -19.09 -3.81 -2.58
C MET A 95 -20.35 -4.46 -2.00
N PHE A 96 -20.18 -5.56 -1.28
CA PHE A 96 -21.26 -6.24 -0.58
C PHE A 96 -20.74 -7.05 0.61
N LEU A 97 -21.61 -7.27 1.60
CA LEU A 97 -21.35 -8.21 2.70
C LEU A 97 -21.80 -9.60 2.30
N LEU A 98 -20.91 -10.58 2.48
CA LEU A 98 -21.20 -11.99 2.24
C LEU A 98 -21.26 -12.74 3.57
N ASP A 99 -22.39 -13.40 3.84
CA ASP A 99 -22.57 -14.28 5.00
C ASP A 99 -21.79 -15.59 4.80
N VAL A 100 -20.78 -15.81 5.63
CA VAL A 100 -19.93 -17.00 5.63
C VAL A 100 -20.33 -17.94 6.78
N PRO A 101 -20.57 -19.23 6.50
CA PRO A 101 -20.83 -20.23 7.53
C PRO A 101 -19.68 -20.38 8.53
N GLY A 102 -20.00 -20.63 9.80
CA GLY A 102 -19.01 -20.66 10.87
C GLY A 102 -18.02 -21.81 10.82
N ASP A 103 -18.30 -22.87 10.07
CA ASP A 103 -17.42 -24.04 9.90
C ASP A 103 -16.27 -23.81 8.87
N ILE A 104 -16.37 -22.74 8.08
CA ILE A 104 -15.37 -22.38 7.06
C ILE A 104 -14.04 -21.95 7.69
N ASN A 105 -14.07 -21.11 8.71
CA ASN A 105 -12.90 -20.53 9.36
C ASN A 105 -12.89 -20.86 10.85
N LYS A 106 -11.89 -21.59 11.34
CA LYS A 106 -11.83 -22.01 12.75
C LYS A 106 -11.76 -20.83 13.73
N ALA A 107 -11.24 -19.68 13.29
CA ALA A 107 -11.16 -18.48 14.11
C ALA A 107 -12.53 -17.83 14.37
N SER A 108 -13.58 -18.25 13.66
CA SER A 108 -14.98 -17.82 13.91
C SER A 108 -15.57 -18.42 15.19
N GLY A 109 -14.92 -19.43 15.78
CA GLY A 109 -15.48 -20.19 16.89
C GLY A 109 -16.77 -20.96 16.54
N GLY A 110 -17.00 -21.25 15.26
CA GLY A 110 -18.20 -21.94 14.78
C GLY A 110 -19.40 -21.03 14.55
N MET A 111 -19.25 -19.71 14.70
CA MET A 111 -20.33 -18.74 14.44
C MET A 111 -20.28 -18.26 13.00
N ALA A 112 -21.45 -18.08 12.37
CA ALA A 112 -21.52 -17.39 11.09
C ALA A 112 -21.03 -15.95 11.23
N TYR A 113 -20.43 -15.42 10.17
CA TYR A 113 -19.82 -14.09 10.16
C TYR A 113 -19.89 -13.50 8.76
N ARG A 114 -19.76 -12.19 8.64
CA ARG A 114 -19.78 -11.49 7.36
C ARG A 114 -18.40 -11.03 6.96
N VAL A 115 -18.10 -11.23 5.67
CA VAL A 115 -16.92 -10.66 5.03
C VAL A 115 -17.33 -9.59 4.04
N MET A 116 -16.61 -8.47 4.02
CA MET A 116 -16.78 -7.44 3.00
C MET A 116 -16.06 -7.89 1.74
N VAL A 117 -16.76 -7.89 0.61
CA VAL A 117 -16.24 -8.28 -0.71
C VAL A 117 -16.41 -7.11 -1.66
N ARG A 118 -15.40 -6.87 -2.50
CA ARG A 118 -15.44 -5.92 -3.61
C ARG A 118 -15.24 -6.66 -4.93
N LEU A 119 -16.26 -6.67 -5.77
CA LEU A 119 -16.24 -7.27 -7.11
C LEU A 119 -16.28 -6.16 -8.17
N THR A 120 -15.15 -5.86 -8.80
CA THR A 120 -15.08 -4.86 -9.87
C THR A 120 -15.07 -5.54 -11.23
N LYS A 121 -15.93 -5.06 -12.13
CA LYS A 121 -16.02 -5.50 -13.53
C LYS A 121 -15.59 -4.34 -14.45
N PRO A 122 -15.04 -4.63 -15.64
CA PRO A 122 -14.77 -3.60 -16.64
C PRO A 122 -16.04 -2.89 -17.07
N THR A 123 -15.95 -1.58 -17.29
CA THR A 123 -17.12 -0.69 -17.49
C THR A 123 -17.41 -0.34 -18.95
N SER A 124 -16.52 -0.60 -19.90
CA SER A 124 -16.75 -0.25 -21.32
C SER A 124 -17.26 -1.46 -22.12
N ASP A 125 -18.12 -1.20 -23.11
CA ASP A 125 -18.71 -2.26 -23.96
C ASP A 125 -17.63 -3.03 -24.75
N ASP A 126 -16.56 -2.34 -25.19
CA ASP A 126 -15.40 -2.99 -25.83
C ASP A 126 -14.60 -3.85 -24.83
N ASP A 127 -14.51 -3.43 -23.57
CA ASP A 127 -13.84 -4.20 -22.53
C ASP A 127 -14.69 -5.39 -22.06
N THR A 128 -16.03 -5.31 -22.06
CA THR A 128 -16.88 -6.43 -21.57
C THR A 128 -16.73 -7.71 -22.39
N ASN A 129 -16.55 -7.60 -23.71
CA ASN A 129 -16.29 -8.77 -24.56
C ASN A 129 -14.92 -9.41 -24.27
N ASN A 130 -13.90 -8.60 -23.96
CA ASN A 130 -12.58 -9.09 -23.54
C ASN A 130 -12.57 -9.60 -22.09
N ALA A 131 -13.32 -8.96 -21.20
CA ALA A 131 -13.48 -9.36 -19.79
C ALA A 131 -14.09 -10.75 -19.68
N ASN A 132 -15.09 -11.02 -20.53
CA ASN A 132 -15.71 -12.34 -20.65
C ASN A 132 -14.75 -13.40 -21.21
N ASN A 133 -13.57 -13.03 -21.71
CA ASN A 133 -12.52 -13.94 -22.17
C ASN A 133 -11.36 -14.09 -21.18
N LEU A 134 -11.10 -13.12 -20.33
CA LEU A 134 -10.06 -13.21 -19.30
C LEU A 134 -10.50 -14.04 -18.06
N PRO A 135 -9.55 -14.70 -17.36
CA PRO A 135 -9.83 -15.32 -16.07
C PRO A 135 -10.04 -14.23 -15.00
N PRO A 136 -10.98 -14.43 -14.06
CA PRO A 136 -11.14 -13.51 -12.93
C PRO A 136 -9.92 -13.59 -11.99
N VAL A 137 -9.58 -12.46 -11.38
CA VAL A 137 -8.44 -12.31 -10.47
C VAL A 137 -8.95 -12.19 -9.03
N ILE A 138 -8.31 -12.88 -8.09
CA ILE A 138 -8.59 -12.72 -6.65
C ILE A 138 -7.36 -12.32 -5.85
N PHE A 139 -7.56 -11.38 -4.93
CA PHE A 139 -6.59 -10.96 -3.93
C PHE A 139 -6.96 -11.52 -2.55
N PRO A 140 -6.21 -12.48 -1.97
CA PRO A 140 -6.43 -12.95 -0.61
C PRO A 140 -6.01 -11.95 0.49
N GLY A 141 -5.31 -10.88 0.12
CA GLY A 141 -4.77 -9.87 1.04
C GLY A 141 -3.60 -10.36 1.91
N GLY A 142 -2.72 -9.44 2.30
CA GLY A 142 -1.67 -9.63 3.31
C GLY A 142 -2.13 -9.36 4.76
N LEU A 143 -1.22 -9.47 5.74
CA LEU A 143 -1.55 -9.31 7.17
C LEU A 143 -2.19 -7.95 7.50
N ALA A 144 -1.68 -6.88 6.89
CA ALA A 144 -2.18 -5.51 7.05
C ALA A 144 -3.01 -5.01 5.85
N SER A 145 -3.40 -5.92 4.96
CA SER A 145 -4.14 -5.58 3.76
C SER A 145 -5.63 -5.66 4.02
N ASN A 146 -6.33 -4.60 3.64
CA ASN A 146 -7.79 -4.55 3.57
C ASN A 146 -8.22 -4.00 2.19
N LEU A 147 -9.53 -4.01 1.93
CA LEU A 147 -10.14 -3.49 0.71
C LEU A 147 -9.62 -2.08 0.39
N MET A 148 -9.61 -1.17 1.37
CA MET A 148 -9.18 0.22 1.19
C MET A 148 -7.74 0.33 0.70
N THR A 149 -6.84 -0.51 1.21
CA THR A 149 -5.42 -0.49 0.80
C THR A 149 -5.19 -1.07 -0.60
N MET A 150 -6.04 -1.99 -1.04
CA MET A 150 -5.87 -2.74 -2.30
C MET A 150 -6.74 -2.21 -3.44
N SER A 151 -7.69 -1.32 -3.15
CA SER A 151 -8.62 -0.77 -4.15
C SER A 151 -7.91 -0.18 -5.37
N ARG A 152 -6.76 0.49 -5.17
CA ARG A 152 -5.99 1.06 -6.28
C ARG A 152 -5.47 -0.01 -7.25
N HIS A 153 -4.93 -1.12 -6.73
CA HIS A 153 -4.43 -2.21 -7.57
C HIS A 153 -5.56 -2.91 -8.32
N GLN A 154 -6.71 -3.08 -7.65
CA GLN A 154 -7.92 -3.61 -8.26
C GLN A 154 -8.44 -2.71 -9.40
N ASP A 155 -8.50 -1.40 -9.17
CA ASP A 155 -8.92 -0.44 -10.19
C ASP A 155 -7.96 -0.43 -11.39
N GLU A 156 -6.65 -0.54 -11.14
CA GLU A 156 -5.62 -0.58 -12.18
C GLU A 156 -5.75 -1.83 -13.05
N LEU A 157 -5.86 -3.02 -12.45
CA LEU A 157 -6.09 -4.27 -13.19
C LEU A 157 -7.40 -4.24 -13.98
N THR A 158 -8.45 -3.65 -13.41
CA THR A 158 -9.75 -3.59 -14.10
C THR A 158 -9.70 -2.62 -15.27
N LYS A 159 -9.18 -1.39 -15.06
CA LYS A 159 -9.18 -0.32 -16.07
C LYS A 159 -8.14 -0.50 -17.16
N GLN A 160 -6.94 -0.99 -16.83
CA GLN A 160 -5.86 -1.11 -17.82
C GLN A 160 -5.86 -2.47 -18.54
N HIS A 161 -6.34 -3.52 -17.87
CA HIS A 161 -6.23 -4.88 -18.40
C HIS A 161 -7.58 -5.56 -18.64
N GLY A 162 -8.71 -4.91 -18.33
CA GLY A 162 -10.03 -5.49 -18.53
C GLY A 162 -10.30 -6.73 -17.65
N CYS A 163 -9.57 -6.90 -16.55
CA CYS A 163 -9.77 -8.03 -15.66
C CYS A 163 -11.02 -7.82 -14.80
N THR A 164 -11.79 -8.90 -14.57
CA THR A 164 -12.70 -8.94 -13.42
C THR A 164 -11.88 -9.23 -12.17
N VAL A 165 -12.04 -8.41 -11.13
CA VAL A 165 -11.22 -8.50 -9.93
C VAL A 165 -12.10 -8.63 -8.69
N VAL A 166 -11.77 -9.60 -7.85
CA VAL A 166 -12.34 -9.80 -6.53
C VAL A 166 -11.28 -9.52 -5.47
N ASN A 167 -11.66 -8.73 -4.49
CA ASN A 167 -10.91 -8.56 -3.27
C ASN A 167 -11.88 -8.68 -2.10
N PHE A 168 -11.40 -9.12 -0.94
CA PHE A 168 -12.23 -9.23 0.24
C PHE A 168 -11.43 -8.96 1.50
N ASP A 169 -12.12 -8.42 2.50
CA ASP A 169 -11.60 -8.32 3.84
C ASP A 169 -11.84 -9.66 4.55
N ARG A 170 -10.80 -10.31 5.02
CA ARG A 170 -10.96 -11.56 5.79
C ARG A 170 -11.56 -11.32 7.16
N LEU A 171 -12.03 -12.38 7.82
CA LEU A 171 -12.51 -12.32 9.22
C LEU A 171 -11.52 -11.54 10.12
N GLY A 172 -12.03 -10.56 10.85
CA GLY A 172 -11.26 -9.72 11.77
C GLY A 172 -10.39 -8.65 11.11
N VAL A 173 -10.60 -8.34 9.83
CA VAL A 173 -9.85 -7.32 9.08
C VAL A 173 -10.81 -6.34 8.41
N GLY A 174 -10.38 -5.07 8.34
CA GLY A 174 -11.07 -4.04 7.53
C GLY A 174 -12.53 -3.86 7.93
N LEU A 175 -13.42 -4.01 6.96
CA LEU A 175 -14.87 -3.86 7.07
C LEU A 175 -15.61 -5.19 7.31
N SER A 176 -14.88 -6.28 7.50
CA SER A 176 -15.47 -7.57 7.88
C SER A 176 -15.75 -7.65 9.37
N ASP A 177 -16.61 -8.60 9.76
CA ASP A 177 -16.94 -8.79 11.17
C ASP A 177 -15.67 -9.06 12.01
N PRO A 178 -15.60 -8.56 13.26
CA PRO A 178 -14.47 -8.78 14.14
C PRO A 178 -14.40 -10.22 14.63
N TYR A 179 -13.24 -10.62 15.18
CA TYR A 179 -13.14 -11.92 15.85
C TYR A 179 -14.12 -12.02 17.03
N PRO A 180 -14.71 -13.20 17.26
CA PRO A 180 -15.48 -13.47 18.46
C PRO A 180 -14.68 -13.14 19.73
N THR A 181 -15.25 -12.32 20.62
CA THR A 181 -14.58 -11.96 21.89
C THR A 181 -14.47 -13.13 22.86
N ASN A 182 -15.33 -14.15 22.70
CA ASN A 182 -15.48 -15.27 23.64
C ASN A 182 -14.72 -16.53 23.21
N PHE A 183 -14.07 -16.52 22.05
CA PHE A 183 -13.32 -17.67 21.55
C PHE A 183 -11.83 -17.50 21.86
N ASN A 184 -11.13 -18.62 22.11
CA ASN A 184 -9.67 -18.64 22.23
C ASN A 184 -9.10 -17.85 21.06
N ARG A 185 -8.43 -16.72 21.32
CA ARG A 185 -7.98 -15.70 20.33
C ARG A 185 -6.92 -16.22 19.35
N GLN A 186 -7.14 -17.39 18.77
CA GLN A 186 -6.29 -17.97 17.76
C GLN A 186 -6.57 -17.23 16.46
N PRO A 187 -5.56 -16.56 15.89
CA PRO A 187 -5.71 -15.93 14.58
C PRO A 187 -5.96 -17.02 13.52
N PRO A 188 -6.65 -16.68 12.42
CA PRO A 188 -6.92 -17.61 11.34
C PRO A 188 -5.62 -18.09 10.71
N SER A 189 -5.52 -19.38 10.43
CA SER A 189 -4.40 -19.94 9.66
C SER A 189 -4.55 -19.59 8.17
N ALA A 190 -3.46 -19.73 7.40
CA ALA A 190 -3.53 -19.56 5.94
C ALA A 190 -4.54 -20.53 5.28
N ALA A 191 -4.71 -21.73 5.84
CA ALA A 191 -5.70 -22.70 5.38
C ALA A 191 -7.14 -22.27 5.70
N ASP A 192 -7.37 -21.60 6.84
CA ASP A 192 -8.69 -21.03 7.17
C ASP A 192 -9.06 -19.92 6.18
N VAL A 193 -8.13 -18.99 5.93
CA VAL A 193 -8.35 -17.93 4.95
C VAL A 193 -8.51 -18.49 3.53
N ALA A 194 -7.81 -19.57 3.17
CA ALA A 194 -8.00 -20.22 1.87
C ALA A 194 -9.41 -20.85 1.73
N ARG A 195 -9.98 -21.44 2.79
CA ARG A 195 -11.35 -21.96 2.77
C ARG A 195 -12.37 -20.82 2.66
N GLU A 196 -12.14 -19.72 3.37
CA GLU A 196 -12.93 -18.49 3.24
C GLU A 196 -12.86 -17.91 1.82
N MET A 197 -11.66 -17.83 1.26
CA MET A 197 -11.45 -17.40 -0.13
C MET A 197 -12.22 -18.30 -1.12
N ASN A 198 -12.21 -19.62 -0.91
CA ASN A 198 -12.96 -20.56 -1.75
C ASN A 198 -14.47 -20.29 -1.72
N PHE A 199 -15.01 -19.97 -0.55
CA PHE A 199 -16.41 -19.61 -0.38
C PHE A 199 -16.75 -18.29 -1.11
N VAL A 200 -15.92 -17.26 -0.92
CA VAL A 200 -16.05 -15.97 -1.63
C VAL A 200 -16.01 -16.17 -3.14
N MET A 201 -15.04 -16.92 -3.65
CA MET A 201 -14.90 -17.21 -5.09
C MET A 201 -16.13 -17.93 -5.64
N SER A 202 -16.65 -18.93 -4.94
CA SER A 202 -17.86 -19.65 -5.37
C SER A 202 -19.09 -18.76 -5.41
N HIS A 203 -19.25 -17.84 -4.46
CA HIS A 203 -20.30 -16.84 -4.53
C HIS A 203 -20.13 -15.93 -5.76
N CYS A 204 -18.91 -15.40 -5.97
CA CYS A 204 -18.62 -14.54 -7.11
C CYS A 204 -18.78 -15.24 -8.46
N GLU A 205 -18.44 -16.53 -8.58
CA GLU A 205 -18.68 -17.34 -9.78
C GLU A 205 -20.16 -17.39 -10.14
N SER A 206 -21.04 -17.56 -9.14
CA SER A 206 -22.49 -17.53 -9.36
C SER A 206 -22.96 -16.17 -9.87
N VAL A 207 -22.40 -15.08 -9.34
CA VAL A 207 -22.73 -13.70 -9.76
C VAL A 207 -22.18 -13.39 -11.16
N LEU A 208 -21.02 -13.95 -11.50
CA LEU A 208 -20.34 -13.76 -12.78
C LEU A 208 -20.80 -14.74 -13.85
N GLN A 209 -21.52 -15.80 -13.49
CA GLN A 209 -21.93 -16.89 -14.38
C GLN A 209 -20.72 -17.50 -15.13
N THR A 210 -19.61 -17.70 -14.42
CA THR A 210 -18.35 -18.20 -14.99
C THR A 210 -17.90 -19.49 -14.34
N THR A 211 -17.33 -20.40 -15.13
CA THR A 211 -16.69 -21.64 -14.67
C THR A 211 -15.18 -21.62 -14.91
N LYS A 212 -14.62 -20.44 -15.21
CA LYS A 212 -13.20 -20.30 -15.50
C LYS A 212 -12.35 -20.51 -14.26
N LYS A 213 -11.12 -20.97 -14.50
CA LYS A 213 -10.09 -20.92 -13.48
C LYS A 213 -9.70 -19.47 -13.18
N TRP A 214 -9.32 -19.23 -11.94
CA TRP A 214 -8.98 -17.91 -11.41
C TRP A 214 -7.48 -17.67 -11.45
N ILE A 215 -7.08 -16.40 -11.46
CA ILE A 215 -5.72 -15.98 -11.13
C ILE A 215 -5.68 -15.57 -9.66
N CYS A 216 -4.72 -16.08 -8.88
CA CYS A 216 -4.56 -15.70 -7.48
C CYS A 216 -3.31 -14.85 -7.26
N VAL A 217 -3.48 -13.61 -6.80
CA VAL A 217 -2.37 -12.68 -6.59
C VAL A 217 -2.14 -12.42 -5.11
N GLY A 218 -1.20 -13.16 -4.51
CA GLY A 218 -0.86 -13.07 -3.10
C GLY A 218 0.48 -12.39 -2.84
N GLY A 219 0.49 -11.30 -2.06
CA GLY A 219 1.71 -10.66 -1.56
C GLY A 219 1.96 -10.91 -0.07
N SER A 220 3.21 -11.15 0.33
CA SER A 220 3.61 -11.42 1.73
C SER A 220 2.77 -12.56 2.35
N MET A 221 2.04 -12.34 3.44
CA MET A 221 1.12 -13.33 4.01
C MET A 221 0.09 -13.85 3.00
N GLY A 222 -0.33 -13.02 2.04
CA GLY A 222 -1.24 -13.43 0.97
C GLY A 222 -0.64 -14.52 0.06
N ALA A 223 0.68 -14.60 -0.06
CA ALA A 223 1.35 -15.68 -0.78
C ALA A 223 1.15 -17.02 -0.06
N ASN A 224 1.23 -17.05 1.27
CA ASN A 224 0.96 -18.27 2.06
C ASN A 224 -0.50 -18.72 1.91
N VAL A 225 -1.44 -17.78 1.86
CA VAL A 225 -2.86 -18.08 1.59
C VAL A 225 -3.03 -18.63 0.18
N ALA A 226 -2.40 -18.02 -0.83
CA ALA A 226 -2.43 -18.51 -2.20
C ALA A 226 -1.85 -19.94 -2.32
N THR A 227 -0.71 -20.21 -1.67
CA THR A 227 -0.10 -21.55 -1.64
C THR A 227 -1.01 -22.57 -0.93
N ALA A 228 -1.59 -22.20 0.22
CA ALA A 228 -2.55 -23.05 0.93
C ALA A 228 -3.78 -23.33 0.06
N PHE A 229 -4.27 -22.32 -0.65
CA PHE A 229 -5.40 -22.45 -1.56
C PHE A 229 -5.10 -23.39 -2.73
N MET A 230 -3.96 -23.23 -3.40
CA MET A 230 -3.56 -24.13 -4.49
C MET A 230 -3.43 -25.58 -4.01
N THR A 231 -3.03 -25.79 -2.76
CA THR A 231 -2.94 -27.13 -2.16
C THR A 231 -4.32 -27.72 -1.88
N LEU A 232 -5.26 -26.92 -1.36
CA LEU A 232 -6.60 -27.38 -1.00
C LEU A 232 -7.55 -27.48 -2.20
N TYR A 233 -7.37 -26.63 -3.22
CA TYR A 233 -8.26 -26.46 -4.36
C TYR A 233 -7.49 -26.35 -5.70
N PRO A 234 -6.66 -27.35 -6.05
CA PRO A 234 -5.72 -27.26 -7.18
C PRO A 234 -6.40 -27.04 -8.55
N ASN A 235 -7.67 -27.41 -8.68
CA ASN A 235 -8.41 -27.28 -9.94
C ASN A 235 -9.01 -25.89 -10.17
N ARG A 236 -8.96 -24.99 -9.18
CA ARG A 236 -9.61 -23.66 -9.26
C ARG A 236 -8.69 -22.56 -9.78
N ILE A 237 -7.38 -22.72 -9.70
CA ILE A 237 -6.39 -21.71 -10.10
C ILE A 237 -5.80 -22.06 -11.47
N GLY A 238 -5.72 -21.05 -12.34
CA GLY A 238 -5.13 -21.12 -13.68
C GLY A 238 -3.79 -20.38 -13.79
N GLY A 239 -3.46 -19.53 -12.82
CA GLY A 239 -2.23 -18.74 -12.76
C GLY A 239 -2.05 -18.03 -11.42
#